data_AF-A0A7W9EVS1-F1
#
_entry.id   AF-A0A7W9EVS1-F1
#
_cell.length_a   1.000
_cell.length_b   1.000
_cell.length_c   1.000
_cell.angle_alpha   90.00
_cell.angle_beta   90.00
_cell.angle_gamma   90.00
#
_symmetry.space_group_name_H-M   'P 1'
#
loop_
_entity.id
_entity.type
_entity.pdbx_description
1 polymer ?
#
loop_
_entity_poly.entity_id
_entity_poly.type
_entity_poly.pdbx_seq_one_letter_code
_entity_poly.pdbx_strand_id
1 'polypeptide(L)'
;MLDVIVAAEGEPDLVQISGGEPTIHPQFFEILEAARARPIRHLMVNTNGVRIAQEPEFVARLATFRPRFEIYLQFDALDDEALMELRGARLSGIRRRALEALEAAGISTTLVVTVKKGVNDEQIPDIVRHALEWRCVRGVTFQPVQDAGRNDDFDAKRHRITLTEIRRRIAESGVFALEDMIPLPCNPDQICIGYGLRNGREVAPVTAMLPRELFVAAAPNTVSFEAYPELKERIFQLLSLSTAQADTSEKLASLLCCLPEAAVPQEIGYEQTFRVVISQFLDRFNFDLGTVKRSCVHFVQPDGAIVPFDTFNLFYRPGAAGASVLAEAKIAGRHGERLA
;
A
#
# COMPACT_ATOMS: atom_id res chain seq x y z
N MET A 1 11.66 8.89 -16.34
CA MET A 1 10.62 8.38 -15.42
C MET A 1 10.65 9.09 -14.07
N LEU A 2 11.72 8.98 -13.27
CA LEU A 2 11.79 9.69 -11.98
C LEU A 2 11.67 11.23 -12.11
N ASP A 3 12.25 11.82 -13.15
CA ASP A 3 12.10 13.28 -13.37
C ASP A 3 10.68 13.67 -13.78
N VAL A 4 9.93 12.76 -14.40
CA VAL A 4 8.54 13.00 -14.80
C VAL A 4 7.65 13.08 -13.57
N ILE A 5 7.84 12.19 -12.58
CA ILE A 5 7.05 12.24 -11.35
C ILE A 5 7.41 13.49 -10.51
N VAL A 6 8.69 13.85 -10.45
CA VAL A 6 9.14 15.09 -9.78
C VAL A 6 8.55 16.32 -10.48
N ALA A 7 8.51 16.36 -11.81
CA ALA A 7 7.88 17.46 -12.53
C ALA A 7 6.37 17.55 -12.30
N ALA A 8 5.69 16.41 -12.09
CA ALA A 8 4.25 16.36 -11.86
C ALA A 8 3.86 16.72 -10.41
N GLU A 9 4.60 16.24 -9.42
CA GLU A 9 4.24 16.36 -7.99
C GLU A 9 5.11 17.37 -7.21
N GLY A 10 6.21 17.83 -7.80
CA GLY A 10 7.21 18.68 -7.12
C GLY A 10 8.05 17.87 -6.14
N GLU A 11 7.45 17.51 -5.01
CA GLU A 11 8.07 16.68 -3.97
C GLU A 11 7.25 15.40 -3.79
N PRO A 12 7.47 14.35 -4.61
CA PRO A 12 6.71 13.11 -4.50
C PRO A 12 6.81 12.51 -3.11
N ASP A 13 5.66 12.20 -2.52
CA ASP A 13 5.57 11.64 -1.18
C ASP A 13 6.23 10.25 -1.09
N LEU A 14 6.00 9.42 -2.10
CA LEU A 14 6.43 8.03 -2.13
C LEU A 14 6.74 7.59 -3.55
N VAL A 15 7.90 6.96 -3.73
CA VAL A 15 8.18 6.18 -4.93
C VAL A 15 8.41 4.72 -4.55
N GLN A 16 7.59 3.84 -5.13
CA GLN A 16 7.76 2.39 -5.02
C GLN A 16 8.58 1.86 -6.20
N ILE A 17 9.71 1.24 -5.90
CA ILE A 17 10.50 0.47 -6.87
C ILE A 17 9.90 -0.93 -6.95
N SER A 18 9.29 -1.22 -8.09
CA SER A 18 8.55 -2.46 -8.37
C SER A 18 8.93 -3.00 -9.76
N GLY A 19 8.26 -4.05 -10.22
CA GLY A 19 8.49 -4.69 -11.52
C GLY A 19 8.03 -6.14 -11.52
N GLY A 20 8.92 -7.05 -11.94
CA GLY A 20 8.83 -8.46 -11.53
C GLY A 20 9.36 -8.59 -10.10
N GLU A 21 10.55 -9.17 -9.95
CA GLU A 21 11.35 -9.01 -8.73
C GLU A 21 12.40 -7.91 -8.98
N PRO A 22 12.22 -6.67 -8.49
CA PRO A 22 13.11 -5.57 -8.85
C PRO A 22 14.54 -5.78 -8.34
N THR A 23 14.73 -6.54 -7.26
CA THR A 23 16.05 -6.74 -6.67
C THR A 23 16.99 -7.54 -7.57
N ILE A 24 16.51 -8.27 -8.58
CA ILE A 24 17.40 -8.97 -9.54
C ILE A 24 17.90 -8.05 -10.67
N HIS A 25 17.39 -6.83 -10.77
CA HIS A 25 17.81 -5.90 -11.82
C HIS A 25 19.31 -5.57 -11.65
N PRO A 26 20.14 -5.65 -12.71
CA PRO A 26 21.59 -5.44 -12.60
C PRO A 26 21.95 -4.05 -12.05
N GLN A 27 21.10 -3.05 -12.34
CA GLN A 27 21.26 -1.67 -11.89
C GLN A 27 20.38 -1.32 -10.68
N PHE A 28 19.90 -2.30 -9.91
CA PHE A 28 18.94 -2.08 -8.82
C PHE A 28 19.38 -0.95 -7.86
N PHE A 29 20.63 -0.98 -7.39
CA PHE A 29 21.13 0.05 -6.48
C PHE A 29 21.35 1.40 -7.19
N GLU A 30 21.74 1.43 -8.46
CA GLU A 30 21.84 2.68 -9.21
C GLU A 30 20.48 3.38 -9.34
N ILE A 31 19.41 2.59 -9.52
CA ILE A 31 18.04 3.10 -9.55
C ILE A 31 17.63 3.67 -8.19
N LEU A 32 17.96 2.98 -7.09
CA LEU A 32 17.69 3.50 -5.74
C LEU A 32 18.46 4.79 -5.45
N GLU A 33 19.73 4.87 -5.83
CA GLU A 33 20.51 6.10 -5.67
C GLU A 33 19.98 7.24 -6.53
N ALA A 34 19.56 6.93 -7.76
CA ALA A 34 18.90 7.91 -8.62
C ALA A 34 17.60 8.43 -7.98
N ALA A 35 16.80 7.57 -7.37
CA ALA A 35 15.59 7.99 -6.67
C ALA A 35 15.93 8.84 -5.43
N ARG A 36 16.95 8.45 -4.65
CA ARG A 36 17.39 9.19 -3.45
C ARG A 36 17.96 10.58 -3.76
N ALA A 37 18.53 10.78 -4.95
CA ALA A 37 19.06 12.07 -5.40
C ALA A 37 17.98 13.11 -5.78
N ARG A 38 16.71 12.74 -5.73
CA ARG A 38 15.56 13.58 -6.09
C ARG A 38 14.75 13.95 -4.84
N PRO A 39 13.86 14.96 -4.89
CA PRO A 39 13.05 15.39 -3.75
C PRO A 39 11.89 14.41 -3.45
N ILE A 40 12.19 13.11 -3.42
CA ILE A 40 11.25 12.05 -3.06
C ILE A 40 11.33 11.87 -1.54
N ARG A 41 10.19 12.02 -0.86
CA ARG A 41 10.17 12.00 0.61
C ARG A 41 10.48 10.61 1.15
N HIS A 42 9.89 9.55 0.58
CA HIS A 42 10.12 8.18 1.01
C HIS A 42 10.32 7.22 -0.17
N LEU A 43 11.25 6.29 0.00
CA LEU A 43 11.50 5.22 -0.96
C LEU A 43 11.00 3.89 -0.41
N MET A 44 10.32 3.15 -1.26
CA MET A 44 9.80 1.83 -0.91
C MET A 44 10.21 0.81 -1.96
N VAL A 45 10.60 -0.39 -1.55
CA VAL A 45 11.00 -1.47 -2.47
C VAL A 45 10.05 -2.64 -2.32
N ASN A 46 9.38 -3.00 -3.41
CA ASN A 46 8.52 -4.17 -3.47
C ASN A 46 9.40 -5.39 -3.75
N THR A 47 9.34 -6.42 -2.91
CA THR A 47 10.21 -7.59 -3.10
C THR A 47 9.58 -8.86 -2.55
N ASN A 48 9.91 -9.98 -3.19
CA ASN A 48 9.70 -11.31 -2.69
C ASN A 48 10.69 -11.68 -1.57
N GLY A 49 11.67 -10.85 -1.22
CA GLY A 49 12.57 -11.08 -0.08
C GLY A 49 13.55 -12.26 -0.21
N VAL A 50 13.67 -12.92 -1.37
CA VAL A 50 14.60 -14.04 -1.56
C VAL A 50 16.04 -13.60 -1.35
N ARG A 51 16.46 -12.50 -1.99
CA ARG A 51 17.81 -11.93 -1.81
C ARG A 51 18.05 -11.48 -0.37
N ILE A 52 17.05 -10.85 0.26
CA ILE A 52 17.12 -10.43 1.67
C ILE A 52 17.38 -11.63 2.60
N ALA A 53 16.72 -12.76 2.34
CA ALA A 53 16.86 -13.97 3.15
C ALA A 53 18.19 -14.72 2.97
N GLN A 54 18.95 -14.42 1.91
CA GLN A 54 20.10 -15.23 1.48
C GLN A 54 21.42 -14.45 1.41
N GLU A 55 21.37 -13.12 1.26
CA GLU A 55 22.53 -12.29 0.98
C GLU A 55 22.69 -11.19 2.05
N PRO A 56 23.46 -11.44 3.13
CA PRO A 56 23.67 -10.45 4.20
C PRO A 56 24.22 -9.11 3.70
N GLU A 57 25.13 -9.13 2.72
CA GLU A 57 25.70 -7.91 2.11
C GLU A 57 24.65 -7.08 1.36
N PHE A 58 23.65 -7.73 0.77
CA PHE A 58 22.54 -7.04 0.12
C PHE A 58 21.71 -6.28 1.17
N VAL A 59 21.41 -6.91 2.30
CA VAL A 59 20.68 -6.30 3.42
C VAL A 59 21.48 -5.17 4.06
N ALA A 60 22.79 -5.36 4.26
CA ALA A 60 23.68 -4.32 4.76
C ALA A 60 23.67 -3.09 3.84
N ARG A 61 23.71 -3.31 2.51
CA ARG A 61 23.62 -2.21 1.54
C ARG A 61 22.25 -1.53 1.54
N LEU A 62 21.15 -2.27 1.63
CA LEU A 62 19.80 -1.70 1.79
C LEU A 62 19.69 -0.83 3.04
N ALA A 63 20.31 -1.25 4.16
CA ALA A 63 20.26 -0.50 5.42
C ALA A 63 20.86 0.92 5.31
N THR A 64 21.74 1.17 4.33
CA THR A 64 22.35 2.49 4.05
C THR A 64 21.38 3.50 3.42
N PHE A 65 20.19 3.06 2.98
CA PHE A 65 19.17 3.94 2.42
C PHE A 65 18.27 4.57 3.48
N ARG A 66 18.39 4.16 4.75
CA ARG A 66 17.67 4.77 5.88
C ARG A 66 18.23 6.17 6.23
N PRO A 67 17.43 7.06 6.83
CA PRO A 67 15.98 6.95 7.09
C PRO A 67 15.14 7.14 5.82
N ARG A 68 13.82 7.06 5.93
CA ARG A 68 12.86 7.24 4.81
C ARG A 68 12.97 6.18 3.70
N PHE A 69 13.22 4.95 4.14
CA PHE A 69 13.31 3.77 3.30
C PHE A 69 12.53 2.62 3.93
N GLU A 70 11.72 1.93 3.14
CA GLU A 70 10.89 0.83 3.61
C GLU A 70 10.86 -0.35 2.62
N ILE A 71 10.80 -1.57 3.16
CA ILE A 71 10.58 -2.78 2.39
C ILE A 71 9.09 -3.11 2.37
N TYR A 72 8.55 -3.28 1.17
CA TYR A 72 7.18 -3.75 0.93
C TYR A 72 7.26 -5.25 0.59
N LEU A 73 7.24 -6.07 1.63
CA LEU A 73 7.56 -7.50 1.56
C LEU A 73 6.31 -8.31 1.22
N GLN A 74 6.34 -9.03 0.09
CA GLN A 74 5.30 -10.00 -0.26
C GLN A 74 5.21 -11.09 0.83
N PHE A 75 4.08 -11.24 1.50
CA PHE A 75 3.86 -12.17 2.61
C PHE A 75 2.42 -12.74 2.55
N ASP A 76 2.13 -13.55 1.53
CA ASP A 76 0.74 -13.90 1.22
C ASP A 76 0.09 -14.89 2.20
N ALA A 77 0.87 -15.73 2.88
CA ALA A 77 0.34 -16.72 3.83
C ALA A 77 1.43 -17.17 4.82
N LEU A 78 1.00 -17.79 5.91
CA LEU A 78 1.85 -18.37 6.95
C LEU A 78 2.33 -19.78 6.59
N ASP A 79 1.51 -20.56 5.89
CA ASP A 79 1.82 -21.93 5.47
C ASP A 79 2.26 -22.04 4.00
N ASP A 80 2.95 -23.12 3.68
CA ASP A 80 3.43 -23.39 2.32
C ASP A 80 2.35 -23.88 1.35
N GLU A 81 1.19 -24.33 1.82
CA GLU A 81 0.10 -24.83 0.95
C GLU A 81 -0.51 -23.66 0.19
N ALA A 82 -0.93 -22.61 0.91
CA ALA A 82 -1.42 -21.38 0.32
C ALA A 82 -0.34 -20.67 -0.52
N LEU A 83 0.93 -20.68 -0.09
CA LEU A 83 2.03 -20.09 -0.87
C LEU A 83 2.32 -20.88 -2.17
N MET A 84 2.19 -22.21 -2.14
CA MET A 84 2.32 -23.03 -3.35
C MET A 84 1.21 -22.69 -4.34
N GLU A 85 -0.02 -22.53 -3.88
CA GLU A 85 -1.14 -22.15 -4.75
C GLU A 85 -0.98 -20.73 -5.32
N LEU A 86 -0.59 -19.76 -4.50
CA LEU A 86 -0.51 -18.36 -4.91
C LEU A 86 0.76 -18.01 -5.71
N ARG A 87 1.87 -18.71 -5.45
CA ARG A 87 3.21 -18.35 -5.96
C ARG A 87 3.96 -19.50 -6.62
N GLY A 88 3.45 -20.73 -6.55
CA GLY A 88 4.10 -21.91 -7.13
C GLY A 88 5.37 -22.34 -6.40
N ALA A 89 5.58 -21.92 -5.15
CA ALA A 89 6.77 -22.23 -4.38
C ALA A 89 6.54 -22.27 -2.87
N ARG A 90 7.33 -23.10 -2.18
CA ARG A 90 7.41 -23.13 -0.71
C ARG A 90 8.26 -21.97 -0.22
N LEU A 91 7.62 -20.92 0.29
CA LEU A 91 8.28 -19.64 0.59
C LEU A 91 8.29 -19.28 2.08
N SER A 92 7.58 -20.02 2.95
CA SER A 92 7.45 -19.69 4.38
C SER A 92 8.81 -19.49 5.06
N GLY A 93 9.74 -20.43 4.86
CA GLY A 93 11.10 -20.35 5.40
C GLY A 93 11.93 -19.19 4.83
N ILE A 94 11.70 -18.80 3.57
CA ILE A 94 12.34 -17.61 2.98
C ILE A 94 11.79 -16.34 3.63
N ARG A 95 10.47 -16.24 3.81
CA ARG A 95 9.82 -15.08 4.44
C ARG A 95 10.29 -14.88 5.87
N ARG A 96 10.38 -15.95 6.64
CA ARG A 96 10.91 -15.89 8.01
C ARG A 96 12.35 -15.38 8.05
N ARG A 97 13.25 -15.95 7.24
CA ARG A 97 14.66 -15.49 7.17
C ARG A 97 14.79 -14.06 6.68
N ALA A 98 13.94 -13.63 5.75
CA ALA A 98 13.91 -12.23 5.32
C ALA A 98 13.53 -11.30 6.47
N LEU A 99 12.51 -11.65 7.25
CA LEU A 99 12.10 -10.89 8.43
C LEU A 99 13.19 -10.85 9.52
N GLU A 100 13.86 -11.98 9.78
CA GLU A 100 15.01 -12.06 10.69
C GLU A 100 16.12 -11.08 10.26
N ALA A 101 16.45 -11.05 8.96
CA ALA A 101 17.47 -10.14 8.42
C ALA A 101 17.04 -8.67 8.47
N LEU A 102 15.78 -8.35 8.15
CA LEU A 102 15.23 -6.99 8.21
C LEU A 102 15.13 -6.47 9.64
N GLU A 103 14.75 -7.33 10.58
CA GLU A 103 14.73 -7.06 12.02
C GLU A 103 16.14 -6.74 12.54
N ALA A 104 17.13 -7.59 12.21
CA ALA A 104 18.51 -7.38 12.62
C ALA A 104 19.10 -6.07 12.04
N ALA A 105 18.73 -5.71 10.82
CA ALA A 105 19.17 -4.48 10.16
C ALA A 105 18.36 -3.23 10.57
N GLY A 106 17.25 -3.40 11.30
CA GLY A 106 16.34 -2.30 11.67
C GLY A 106 15.75 -1.58 10.45
N ILE A 107 15.41 -2.33 9.40
CA ILE A 107 14.80 -1.77 8.17
C ILE A 107 13.28 -1.84 8.30
N SER A 108 12.62 -0.68 8.24
CA SER A 108 11.16 -0.62 8.29
C SER A 108 10.54 -1.47 7.17
N THR A 109 9.49 -2.22 7.50
CA THR A 109 8.88 -3.20 6.60
C THR A 109 7.36 -3.16 6.70
N THR A 110 6.67 -3.20 5.58
CA THR A 110 5.22 -3.50 5.51
C THR A 110 5.05 -4.89 4.91
N LEU A 111 4.24 -5.74 5.55
CA LEU A 111 3.84 -7.02 4.99
C LEU A 111 2.72 -6.81 3.97
N VAL A 112 2.77 -7.53 2.86
CA VAL A 112 1.85 -7.33 1.73
C VAL A 112 1.23 -8.65 1.36
N VAL A 113 -0.08 -8.74 1.49
CA VAL A 113 -0.80 -10.01 1.41
C VAL A 113 -1.76 -9.93 0.23
N THR A 114 -1.51 -10.69 -0.84
CA THR A 114 -2.55 -10.91 -1.86
C THR A 114 -3.56 -11.90 -1.31
N VAL A 115 -4.81 -11.49 -1.16
CA VAL A 115 -5.88 -12.31 -0.58
C VAL A 115 -6.72 -12.95 -1.67
N LYS A 116 -6.75 -14.29 -1.68
CA LYS A 116 -7.63 -15.13 -2.50
C LYS A 116 -8.57 -15.89 -1.57
N LYS A 117 -9.86 -15.69 -1.75
CA LYS A 117 -10.89 -16.34 -0.93
C LYS A 117 -10.86 -17.85 -1.11
N GLY A 118 -10.97 -18.57 0.00
CA GLY A 118 -10.87 -20.03 0.06
C GLY A 118 -9.43 -20.55 0.08
N VAL A 119 -8.43 -19.67 0.12
CA VAL A 119 -7.00 -20.06 0.12
C VAL A 119 -6.30 -19.51 1.36
N ASN A 120 -6.28 -18.18 1.53
CA ASN A 120 -5.55 -17.53 2.63
C ASN A 120 -6.39 -16.50 3.40
N ASP A 121 -7.68 -16.31 3.07
CA ASP A 121 -8.52 -15.31 3.73
C ASP A 121 -8.75 -15.61 5.22
N GLU A 122 -8.76 -16.89 5.61
CA GLU A 122 -8.90 -17.29 7.02
C GLU A 122 -7.65 -16.97 7.85
N GLN A 123 -6.50 -16.75 7.21
CA GLN A 123 -5.23 -16.44 7.88
C GLN A 123 -5.06 -14.95 8.18
N ILE A 124 -5.91 -14.09 7.65
CA ILE A 124 -5.85 -12.63 7.87
C ILE A 124 -5.67 -12.26 9.36
N PRO A 125 -6.46 -12.83 10.32
CA PRO A 125 -6.30 -12.50 11.73
C PRO A 125 -4.92 -12.86 12.27
N ASP A 126 -4.40 -14.03 11.88
CA ASP A 126 -3.11 -14.54 12.32
C ASP A 126 -1.94 -13.78 11.69
N ILE A 127 -2.06 -13.36 10.44
CA ILE A 127 -1.03 -12.52 9.78
C ILE A 127 -0.91 -11.17 10.50
N VAL A 128 -2.02 -10.55 10.92
CA VAL A 128 -1.99 -9.30 11.71
C VAL A 128 -1.27 -9.54 13.04
N ARG A 129 -1.58 -10.63 13.75
CA ARG A 129 -0.88 -10.98 15.01
C ARG A 129 0.60 -11.28 14.78
N HIS A 130 0.94 -12.01 13.73
CA HIS A 130 2.31 -12.33 13.37
C HIS A 130 3.14 -11.07 13.07
N ALA A 131 2.56 -10.09 12.39
CA ALA A 131 3.21 -8.81 12.12
C ALA A 131 3.68 -8.10 13.40
N LEU A 132 2.91 -8.22 14.49
CA LEU A 132 3.23 -7.64 15.79
C LEU A 132 4.36 -8.38 16.54
N GLU A 133 4.83 -9.52 16.04
CA GLU A 133 5.99 -10.21 16.60
C GLU A 133 7.32 -9.56 16.19
N TRP A 134 7.32 -8.75 15.14
CA TRP A 134 8.52 -8.14 14.55
C TRP A 134 8.53 -6.64 14.80
N ARG A 135 9.62 -6.09 15.34
CA ARG A 135 9.74 -4.64 15.58
C ARG A 135 10.02 -3.88 14.30
N CYS A 136 10.60 -4.51 13.27
CA CYS A 136 10.82 -3.90 11.96
C CYS A 136 9.52 -3.73 11.16
N VAL A 137 8.48 -4.51 11.46
CA VAL A 137 7.20 -4.45 10.75
C VAL A 137 6.34 -3.29 11.25
N ARG A 138 5.94 -2.40 10.33
CA ARG A 138 5.10 -1.22 10.57
C ARG A 138 3.62 -1.48 10.29
N GLY A 139 3.28 -2.62 9.71
CA GLY A 139 1.91 -2.92 9.36
C GLY A 139 1.75 -4.01 8.33
N VAL A 140 0.48 -4.23 7.96
CA VAL A 140 0.06 -5.20 6.95
C VAL A 140 -0.83 -4.50 5.93
N THR A 141 -0.57 -4.71 4.65
CA THR A 141 -1.46 -4.31 3.55
C THR A 141 -2.07 -5.54 2.91
N PHE A 142 -3.38 -5.72 3.08
CA PHE A 142 -4.16 -6.75 2.42
C PHE A 142 -4.69 -6.23 1.09
N GLN A 143 -4.44 -6.98 0.02
CA GLN A 143 -4.85 -6.66 -1.34
C GLN A 143 -5.71 -7.81 -1.86
N PRO A 144 -7.03 -7.62 -2.04
CA PRO A 144 -7.84 -8.60 -2.76
C PRO A 144 -7.21 -8.94 -4.10
N VAL A 145 -7.33 -10.20 -4.52
CA VAL A 145 -6.90 -10.62 -5.85
C VAL A 145 -7.54 -9.74 -6.93
N GLN A 146 -6.69 -9.13 -7.76
CA GLN A 146 -7.09 -8.43 -8.97
C GLN A 146 -7.02 -9.43 -10.14
N ASP A 147 -8.15 -9.70 -10.77
CA ASP A 147 -8.18 -10.62 -11.92
C ASP A 147 -7.73 -9.93 -13.21
N ALA A 148 -6.42 -9.82 -13.38
CA ALA A 148 -5.79 -9.28 -14.58
C ALA A 148 -4.64 -10.18 -15.08
N GLY A 149 -4.63 -10.48 -16.37
CA GLY A 149 -3.59 -11.28 -17.02
C GLY A 149 -3.89 -12.78 -17.02
N ARG A 150 -2.86 -13.60 -16.78
CA ARG A 150 -2.94 -15.07 -16.81
C ARG A 150 -3.25 -15.62 -15.42
N ASN A 151 -4.52 -15.88 -15.16
CA ASN A 151 -5.01 -16.51 -13.94
C ASN A 151 -5.74 -17.80 -14.31
N ASP A 152 -5.01 -18.91 -14.37
CA ASP A 152 -5.58 -20.22 -14.65
C ASP A 152 -6.52 -20.62 -13.49
N ASP A 153 -7.64 -21.27 -13.84
CA ASP A 153 -8.66 -21.76 -12.90
C ASP A 153 -9.27 -20.70 -11.95
N PHE A 154 -9.22 -19.41 -12.31
CA PHE A 154 -9.86 -18.36 -11.52
C PHE A 154 -11.39 -18.35 -11.65
N ASP A 155 -12.10 -18.70 -10.57
CA ASP A 155 -13.55 -18.52 -10.43
C ASP A 155 -13.86 -17.29 -9.57
N ALA A 156 -14.42 -16.25 -10.20
CA ALA A 156 -14.79 -15.00 -9.55
C ALA A 156 -15.80 -15.17 -8.39
N LYS A 157 -16.67 -16.19 -8.44
CA LYS A 157 -17.65 -16.44 -7.37
C LYS A 157 -17.03 -17.07 -6.14
N ARG A 158 -15.91 -17.79 -6.33
CA ARG A 158 -15.20 -18.51 -5.25
C ARG A 158 -14.05 -17.71 -4.69
N HIS A 159 -13.26 -17.08 -5.56
CA HIS A 159 -11.93 -16.56 -5.22
C HIS A 159 -11.89 -15.07 -4.93
N ARG A 160 -12.90 -14.30 -5.36
CA ARG A 160 -12.98 -12.87 -5.02
C ARG A 160 -13.39 -12.69 -3.57
N ILE A 161 -12.80 -11.69 -2.93
CA ILE A 161 -13.13 -11.24 -1.58
C ILE A 161 -13.38 -9.73 -1.60
N THR A 162 -14.37 -9.27 -0.85
CA THR A 162 -14.69 -7.84 -0.74
C THR A 162 -13.88 -7.15 0.36
N LEU A 163 -13.74 -5.82 0.30
CA LEU A 163 -13.18 -5.00 1.39
C LEU A 163 -13.86 -5.31 2.73
N THR A 164 -15.18 -5.43 2.74
CA THR A 164 -15.97 -5.69 3.94
C THR A 164 -15.67 -7.05 4.55
N GLU A 165 -15.46 -8.09 3.74
CA GLU A 165 -15.06 -9.42 4.22
C GLU A 165 -13.67 -9.37 4.84
N ILE A 166 -12.68 -8.75 4.17
CA ILE A 166 -11.34 -8.57 4.73
C ILE A 166 -11.41 -7.77 6.04
N ARG A 167 -12.19 -6.69 6.09
CA ARG A 167 -12.36 -5.88 7.30
C ARG A 167 -12.90 -6.69 8.48
N ARG A 168 -13.85 -7.60 8.24
CA ARG A 168 -14.37 -8.50 9.27
C ARG A 168 -13.31 -9.48 9.77
N ARG A 169 -12.54 -10.07 8.87
CA ARG A 169 -11.41 -10.93 9.23
C ARG A 169 -10.33 -10.17 10.00
N ILE A 170 -10.02 -8.93 9.64
CA ILE A 170 -9.10 -8.09 10.42
C ILE A 170 -9.61 -7.91 11.85
N ALA A 171 -10.92 -7.70 12.06
CA ALA A 171 -11.48 -7.55 13.39
C ALA A 171 -11.35 -8.81 14.27
N GLU A 172 -11.35 -9.99 13.67
CA GLU A 172 -11.06 -11.26 14.36
C GLU A 172 -9.61 -11.34 14.89
N SER A 173 -8.71 -10.44 14.45
CA SER A 173 -7.36 -10.35 15.01
C SER A 173 -7.34 -9.90 16.47
N GLY A 174 -8.35 -9.11 16.88
CA GLY A 174 -8.40 -8.40 18.17
C GLY A 174 -7.58 -7.11 18.22
N VAL A 175 -6.89 -6.74 17.14
CA VAL A 175 -5.99 -5.56 17.09
C VAL A 175 -6.74 -4.28 16.73
N PHE A 176 -7.65 -4.36 15.75
CA PHE A 176 -8.52 -3.26 15.34
C PHE A 176 -9.96 -3.78 15.30
N ALA A 177 -10.90 -3.08 15.93
CA ALA A 177 -12.32 -3.33 15.78
C ALA A 177 -12.81 -2.89 14.39
N LEU A 178 -14.06 -3.25 14.05
CA LEU A 178 -14.66 -2.85 12.78
C LEU A 178 -14.73 -1.33 12.62
N GLU A 179 -14.96 -0.63 13.73
CA GLU A 179 -15.08 0.83 13.80
C GLU A 179 -13.74 1.53 13.67
N ASP A 180 -12.64 0.85 13.99
CA ASP A 180 -11.28 1.37 13.83
C ASP A 180 -10.83 1.34 12.37
N MET A 181 -11.47 0.53 11.53
CA MET A 181 -11.16 0.37 10.12
C MET A 181 -12.01 1.34 9.28
N ILE A 182 -11.45 2.52 9.01
CA ILE A 182 -12.14 3.62 8.32
C ILE A 182 -11.83 3.64 6.81
N PRO A 183 -12.79 4.00 5.95
CA PRO A 183 -12.51 4.23 4.53
C PRO A 183 -11.69 5.50 4.35
N LEU A 184 -10.77 5.50 3.38
CA LEU A 184 -9.95 6.67 3.10
C LEU A 184 -10.76 7.71 2.30
N PRO A 185 -10.94 8.97 2.76
CA PRO A 185 -11.86 9.90 2.10
C PRO A 185 -11.56 10.20 0.62
N CYS A 186 -10.29 10.17 0.22
CA CYS A 186 -9.91 10.41 -1.17
C CYS A 186 -10.25 9.24 -2.08
N ASN A 187 -10.33 8.00 -1.56
CA ASN A 187 -10.65 6.81 -2.33
C ASN A 187 -11.35 5.74 -1.44
N PRO A 188 -12.59 6.02 -1.00
CA PRO A 188 -13.27 5.23 0.01
C PRO A 188 -13.73 3.86 -0.51
N ASP A 189 -13.83 3.71 -1.83
CA ASP A 189 -14.27 2.48 -2.50
C ASP A 189 -13.14 1.45 -2.65
N GLN A 190 -11.87 1.88 -2.59
CA GLN A 190 -10.71 1.01 -2.76
C GLN A 190 -9.85 0.85 -1.51
N ILE A 191 -9.89 1.81 -0.58
CA ILE A 191 -8.94 1.87 0.53
C ILE A 191 -9.65 1.98 1.87
N CYS A 192 -9.31 1.06 2.78
CA CYS A 192 -9.71 1.08 4.17
C CYS A 192 -8.47 0.94 5.07
N ILE A 193 -8.39 1.70 6.15
CA ILE A 193 -7.22 1.77 7.02
C ILE A 193 -7.62 1.73 8.49
N GLY A 194 -6.90 0.92 9.26
CA GLY A 194 -6.82 1.00 10.72
C GLY A 194 -5.42 1.48 11.08
N TYR A 195 -5.35 2.48 11.96
CA TYR A 195 -4.09 3.07 12.39
C TYR A 195 -4.04 3.13 13.90
N GLY A 196 -2.91 2.71 14.48
CA GLY A 196 -2.75 2.64 15.92
C GLY A 196 -1.32 2.86 16.40
N LEU A 197 -1.23 3.19 17.68
CA LEU A 197 0.01 3.30 18.43
C LEU A 197 0.38 1.96 19.01
N ARG A 198 1.57 1.47 18.68
CA ARG A 198 2.08 0.16 19.07
C ARG A 198 3.01 0.25 20.27
N ASN A 199 2.77 -0.60 21.27
CA ASN A 199 3.69 -0.89 22.36
C ASN A 199 3.92 -2.40 22.44
N GLY A 200 5.07 -2.87 21.94
CA GLY A 200 5.36 -4.30 21.86
C GLY A 200 4.36 -5.02 20.95
N ARG A 201 3.49 -5.86 21.55
CA ARG A 201 2.44 -6.61 20.83
C ARG A 201 1.05 -5.99 20.97
N GLU A 202 0.92 -4.92 21.74
CA GLU A 202 -0.35 -4.21 21.92
C GLU A 202 -0.42 -3.02 20.97
N VAL A 203 -1.62 -2.74 20.47
CA VAL A 203 -1.90 -1.58 19.62
C VAL A 203 -3.11 -0.85 20.18
N ALA A 204 -2.96 0.45 20.40
CA ALA A 204 -4.06 1.36 20.72
C ALA A 204 -4.56 2.01 19.42
N PRO A 205 -5.78 1.69 18.95
CA PRO A 205 -6.34 2.31 17.75
C PRO A 205 -6.50 3.82 17.93
N VAL A 206 -5.94 4.59 17.01
CA VAL A 206 -6.06 6.06 16.96
C VAL A 206 -7.21 6.47 16.03
N THR A 207 -7.55 5.63 15.05
CA THR A 207 -8.66 5.90 14.12
C THR A 207 -10.01 6.04 14.82
N ALA A 208 -10.29 5.29 15.89
CA ALA A 208 -11.48 5.47 16.72
C ALA A 208 -11.56 6.82 17.43
N MET A 209 -10.44 7.52 17.60
CA MET A 209 -10.39 8.84 18.24
C MET A 209 -10.78 9.97 17.28
N LEU A 210 -10.91 9.68 15.99
CA LEU A 210 -11.30 10.67 14.98
C LEU A 210 -12.84 10.82 14.95
N PRO A 211 -13.38 12.07 14.98
CA PRO A 211 -14.81 12.32 14.87
C PRO A 211 -15.43 11.65 13.64
N ARG A 212 -16.56 10.95 13.82
CA ARG A 212 -17.21 10.19 12.73
C ARG A 212 -17.74 11.08 11.63
N GLU A 213 -18.09 12.32 11.98
CA GLU A 213 -18.57 13.37 11.07
C GLU A 213 -17.54 13.72 9.99
N LEU A 214 -16.26 13.39 10.21
CA LEU A 214 -15.20 13.52 9.21
C LEU A 214 -15.29 12.50 8.07
N PHE A 215 -16.02 11.40 8.26
CA PHE A 215 -16.08 10.27 7.33
C PHE A 215 -17.49 10.02 6.76
N VAL A 216 -18.53 10.67 7.30
CA VAL A 216 -19.91 10.50 6.84
C VAL A 216 -20.17 11.40 5.62
N ALA A 217 -20.50 10.76 4.50
CA ALA A 217 -20.91 11.36 3.22
C ALA A 217 -22.30 12.06 3.29
N ALA A 218 -22.52 12.89 4.31
CA ALA A 218 -23.61 13.86 4.40
C ALA A 218 -23.08 15.30 4.44
N ALA A 219 -21.85 15.51 3.95
CA ALA A 219 -21.52 16.82 3.43
C ALA A 219 -22.15 16.92 2.03
N PRO A 220 -23.19 17.77 1.80
CA PRO A 220 -23.43 18.28 0.45
C PRO A 220 -22.10 18.72 -0.16
N ASN A 221 -22.04 18.86 -1.49
CA ASN A 221 -20.91 19.45 -2.23
C ASN A 221 -20.45 20.83 -1.70
N THR A 222 -21.07 21.34 -0.63
CA THR A 222 -20.61 22.41 0.23
C THR A 222 -21.05 22.14 1.69
N VAL A 223 -20.28 21.38 2.48
CA VAL A 223 -20.17 21.72 3.92
C VAL A 223 -18.94 22.61 4.01
N SER A 224 -19.17 23.83 4.48
CA SER A 224 -18.13 24.85 4.56
C SER A 224 -16.98 24.35 5.43
N PHE A 225 -15.98 23.80 4.75
CA PHE A 225 -14.64 23.56 5.26
C PHE A 225 -13.91 24.88 5.59
N GLU A 226 -14.53 26.04 5.30
CA GLU A 226 -14.01 27.37 5.59
C GLU A 226 -14.09 27.70 7.08
N ALA A 227 -14.93 26.99 7.85
CA ALA A 227 -15.07 27.21 9.29
C ALA A 227 -13.87 26.70 10.11
N TYR A 228 -13.08 25.75 9.58
CA TYR A 228 -11.93 25.17 10.28
C TYR A 228 -10.76 24.84 9.32
N PRO A 229 -10.10 25.86 8.75
CA PRO A 229 -9.06 25.69 7.73
C PRO A 229 -7.88 24.83 8.23
N GLU A 230 -7.50 25.02 9.50
CA GLU A 230 -6.36 24.33 10.12
C GLU A 230 -6.62 22.84 10.37
N LEU A 231 -7.86 22.49 10.75
CA LEU A 231 -8.25 21.08 10.97
C LEU A 231 -8.39 20.34 9.64
N LYS A 232 -8.92 21.01 8.61
CA LYS A 232 -8.99 20.48 7.24
C LYS A 232 -7.60 20.14 6.71
N GLU A 233 -6.65 21.06 6.88
CA GLU A 233 -5.27 20.89 6.41
C GLU A 233 -4.57 19.74 7.15
N ARG A 234 -4.70 19.66 8.48
CA ARG A 234 -4.12 18.58 9.29
C ARG A 234 -4.73 17.20 9.01
N ILE A 235 -6.03 17.13 8.76
CA ILE A 235 -6.72 15.86 8.43
C ILE A 235 -6.39 15.42 7.01
N PHE A 236 -6.33 16.33 6.03
CA PHE A 236 -5.89 15.99 4.68
C PHE A 236 -4.41 15.56 4.66
N GLN A 237 -3.56 16.16 5.49
CA GLN A 237 -2.16 15.75 5.65
C GLN A 237 -1.98 14.41 6.39
N LEU A 238 -2.95 14.01 7.23
CA LEU A 238 -3.01 12.70 7.90
C LEU A 238 -3.59 11.60 7.01
N LEU A 239 -4.52 11.94 6.12
CA LEU A 239 -5.26 10.99 5.27
C LEU A 239 -4.77 11.00 3.81
N SER A 240 -3.75 11.77 3.46
CA SER A 240 -3.04 11.62 2.19
C SER A 240 -2.32 10.27 2.19
N LEU A 241 -2.33 9.56 1.06
CA LEU A 241 -1.76 8.20 0.98
C LEU A 241 -0.28 8.09 1.41
N SER A 242 0.44 9.21 1.49
CA SER A 242 1.76 9.32 2.13
C SER A 242 1.76 8.68 3.52
N THR A 243 0.78 8.96 4.37
CA THR A 243 0.75 8.48 5.77
C THR A 243 0.40 6.99 5.90
N ALA A 244 -0.23 6.41 4.87
CA ALA A 244 -0.53 4.98 4.81
C ALA A 244 0.68 4.14 4.39
N GLN A 245 1.76 4.75 3.88
CA GLN A 245 2.91 4.03 3.30
C GLN A 245 4.28 4.61 3.68
N ALA A 246 4.38 5.76 4.36
CA ALA A 246 5.65 6.37 4.74
C ALA A 246 5.54 7.44 5.85
N ASP A 247 6.51 7.42 6.77
CA ASP A 247 6.91 8.46 7.73
C ASP A 247 5.79 9.14 8.57
N THR A 248 5.40 8.45 9.65
CA THR A 248 4.26 8.82 10.49
C THR A 248 4.64 9.50 11.82
N SER A 249 5.92 9.51 12.20
CA SER A 249 6.34 10.01 13.53
C SER A 249 6.26 11.54 13.67
N GLU A 250 6.74 12.30 12.70
CA GLU A 250 6.68 13.79 12.72
C GLU A 250 5.25 14.33 12.66
N LYS A 251 4.35 13.63 11.96
CA LYS A 251 2.94 14.05 11.82
C LYS A 251 2.08 13.64 13.02
N LEU A 252 2.38 12.52 13.68
CA LEU A 252 1.62 12.08 14.85
C LEU A 252 1.83 13.00 16.07
N ALA A 253 3.05 13.50 16.28
CA ALA A 253 3.34 14.51 17.30
C ALA A 253 2.48 15.78 17.12
N SER A 254 2.18 16.16 15.86
CA SER A 254 1.35 17.34 15.56
C SER A 254 -0.16 17.16 15.83
N LEU A 255 -0.65 15.93 15.76
CA LEU A 255 -2.05 15.56 16.09
C LEU A 255 -2.26 15.38 17.59
N LEU A 256 -1.27 14.82 18.26
CA LEU A 256 -1.28 14.58 19.69
C LEU A 256 -1.09 15.87 20.51
N CYS A 257 -0.62 16.96 19.89
CA CYS A 257 -0.50 18.29 20.50
C CYS A 257 -1.85 18.93 20.89
N CYS A 258 -2.98 18.40 20.42
CA CYS A 258 -4.32 18.91 20.75
C CYS A 258 -5.15 17.96 21.62
N LEU A 259 -4.55 16.86 22.11
CA LEU A 259 -5.12 16.07 23.20
C LEU A 259 -4.65 16.65 24.54
N PRO A 260 -5.51 16.72 25.57
CA PRO A 260 -5.15 17.31 26.86
C PRO A 260 -3.85 16.70 27.40
N GLU A 261 -2.95 17.56 27.91
CA GLU A 261 -1.54 17.38 28.30
C GLU A 261 -1.19 16.21 29.26
N ALA A 262 -2.07 15.24 29.48
CA ALA A 262 -1.90 14.20 30.50
C ALA A 262 -1.50 12.81 29.98
N ALA A 263 -1.34 12.58 28.66
CA ALA A 263 -1.16 11.19 28.18
C ALA A 263 -0.32 10.97 26.90
N VAL A 264 0.53 11.91 26.48
CA VAL A 264 1.39 11.72 25.30
C VAL A 264 2.85 11.68 25.75
N PRO A 265 3.51 10.50 25.78
CA PRO A 265 4.94 10.42 26.05
C PRO A 265 5.73 11.20 24.99
N GLN A 266 6.70 12.00 25.43
CA GLN A 266 7.54 12.88 24.58
C GLN A 266 8.44 12.15 23.56
N GLU A 267 8.33 10.82 23.43
CA GLU A 267 9.22 9.97 22.64
C GLU A 267 8.46 8.94 21.77
N ILE A 268 7.46 9.37 21.00
CA ILE A 268 6.82 8.46 20.03
C ILE A 268 7.69 8.33 18.78
N GLY A 269 8.61 7.36 18.80
CA GLY A 269 9.41 6.97 17.64
C GLY A 269 8.56 6.32 16.54
N TYR A 270 9.01 6.41 15.27
CA TYR A 270 8.32 5.80 14.11
C TYR A 270 8.07 4.29 14.28
N GLU A 271 8.89 3.58 15.05
CA GLU A 271 8.67 2.16 15.39
C GLU A 271 7.43 1.87 16.24
N GLN A 272 6.87 2.88 16.92
CA GLN A 272 5.68 2.75 17.76
C GLN A 272 4.39 2.95 16.96
N THR A 273 4.44 2.82 15.64
CA THR A 273 3.29 2.94 14.75
C THR A 273 2.96 1.58 14.14
N PHE A 274 1.66 1.28 14.05
CA PHE A 274 1.19 0.07 13.38
C PHE A 274 -0.08 0.35 12.59
N ARG A 275 -0.10 -0.10 11.34
CA ARG A 275 -1.24 0.11 10.43
C ARG A 275 -1.68 -1.20 9.78
N VAL A 276 -2.98 -1.34 9.59
CA VAL A 276 -3.56 -2.37 8.72
C VAL A 276 -4.32 -1.68 7.62
N VAL A 277 -3.92 -1.95 6.38
CA VAL A 277 -4.51 -1.35 5.18
C VAL A 277 -5.19 -2.44 4.37
N ILE A 278 -6.38 -2.16 3.86
CA ILE A 278 -7.00 -2.91 2.77
C ILE A 278 -6.90 -2.02 1.54
N SER A 279 -6.26 -2.50 0.47
CA SER A 279 -6.09 -1.76 -0.78
C SER A 279 -6.51 -2.64 -1.95
N GLN A 280 -7.64 -2.32 -2.57
CA GLN A 280 -8.17 -3.04 -3.72
C GLN A 280 -7.84 -2.32 -5.01
N PHE A 281 -7.30 -3.06 -5.97
CA PHE A 281 -7.18 -2.61 -7.35
C PHE A 281 -8.38 -3.09 -8.17
N LEU A 282 -8.77 -2.30 -9.16
CA LEU A 282 -9.91 -2.62 -10.02
C LEU A 282 -9.53 -3.65 -11.08
N ASP A 283 -10.48 -4.52 -11.39
CA ASP A 283 -10.43 -5.51 -12.45
C ASP A 283 -11.74 -5.50 -13.25
N ARG A 284 -11.86 -6.43 -14.20
CA ARG A 284 -13.04 -6.54 -15.08
C ARG A 284 -14.38 -6.71 -14.35
N PHE A 285 -14.40 -7.06 -13.06
CA PHE A 285 -15.63 -7.32 -12.31
C PHE A 285 -16.07 -6.17 -11.41
N ASN A 286 -15.19 -5.22 -11.09
CA ASN A 286 -15.48 -4.04 -10.27
C ASN A 286 -15.00 -2.73 -10.92
N PHE A 287 -14.70 -2.76 -12.22
CA PHE A 287 -14.24 -1.58 -12.95
C PHE A 287 -15.27 -0.45 -12.88
N ASP A 288 -14.85 0.69 -12.33
CA ASP A 288 -15.64 1.90 -12.24
C ASP A 288 -14.79 3.13 -12.61
N LEU A 289 -15.27 3.91 -13.58
CA LEU A 289 -14.56 5.10 -14.05
C LEU A 289 -14.50 6.21 -13.00
N GLY A 290 -15.51 6.32 -12.13
CA GLY A 290 -15.50 7.30 -11.04
C GLY A 290 -14.34 7.04 -10.07
N THR A 291 -14.14 5.77 -9.75
CA THR A 291 -13.07 5.26 -8.90
C THR A 291 -11.70 5.38 -9.56
N VAL A 292 -11.56 5.04 -10.85
CA VAL A 292 -10.30 5.21 -11.61
C VAL A 292 -9.80 6.66 -11.58
N LYS A 293 -10.70 7.65 -11.64
CA LYS A 293 -10.32 9.07 -11.55
C LYS A 293 -9.75 9.47 -10.19
N ARG A 294 -9.97 8.65 -9.16
CA ARG A 294 -9.47 8.82 -7.79
C ARG A 294 -8.32 7.87 -7.46
N SER A 295 -7.85 7.08 -8.44
CA SER A 295 -6.67 6.24 -8.27
C SER A 295 -5.48 7.12 -7.87
N CYS A 296 -4.75 6.63 -6.89
CA CYS A 296 -3.59 7.31 -6.31
C CYS A 296 -2.28 6.57 -6.57
N VAL A 297 -2.37 5.31 -7.04
CA VAL A 297 -1.23 4.51 -7.44
C VAL A 297 -1.10 4.57 -8.96
N HIS A 298 0.06 5.00 -9.43
CA HIS A 298 0.32 5.24 -10.84
C HIS A 298 1.63 4.59 -11.28
N PHE A 299 1.67 4.19 -12.55
CA PHE A 299 2.90 3.83 -13.24
C PHE A 299 3.35 4.97 -14.13
N VAL A 300 4.64 5.30 -14.06
CA VAL A 300 5.29 6.15 -15.05
C VAL A 300 5.88 5.26 -16.13
N GLN A 301 5.46 5.47 -17.37
CA GLN A 301 5.90 4.71 -18.54
C GLN A 301 7.22 5.26 -19.12
N PRO A 302 7.96 4.49 -19.93
CA PRO A 302 9.20 4.96 -20.57
C PRO A 302 9.01 6.19 -21.46
N ASP A 303 7.83 6.36 -22.05
CA ASP A 303 7.45 7.53 -22.86
C ASP A 303 7.03 8.75 -22.02
N GLY A 304 7.03 8.62 -20.69
CA GLY A 304 6.63 9.67 -19.75
C GLY A 304 5.14 9.69 -19.42
N ALA A 305 4.32 8.81 -19.99
CA ALA A 305 2.91 8.75 -19.62
C ALA A 305 2.74 8.27 -18.16
N ILE A 306 1.88 8.96 -17.40
CA ILE A 306 1.48 8.55 -16.04
C ILE A 306 0.13 7.87 -16.14
N VAL A 307 0.06 6.59 -15.78
CA VAL A 307 -1.11 5.73 -15.97
C VAL A 307 -1.56 5.16 -14.63
N PRO A 308 -2.85 5.29 -14.24
CA PRO A 308 -3.37 4.66 -13.04
C PRO A 308 -3.17 3.14 -13.05
N PHE A 309 -2.74 2.57 -11.93
CA PHE A 309 -2.53 1.13 -11.75
C PHE A 309 -3.77 0.32 -12.16
N ASP A 310 -4.95 0.79 -11.76
CA ASP A 310 -6.25 0.18 -12.03
C ASP A 310 -6.55 -0.01 -13.53
N THR A 311 -5.98 0.84 -14.38
CA THR A 311 -6.14 0.74 -15.84
C THR A 311 -4.93 0.10 -16.52
N PHE A 312 -3.75 0.19 -15.91
CA PHE A 312 -2.51 -0.28 -16.51
C PHE A 312 -2.56 -1.77 -16.85
N ASN A 313 -2.93 -2.62 -15.88
CA ASN A 313 -2.96 -4.07 -16.08
C ASN A 313 -4.10 -4.55 -16.98
N LEU A 314 -5.12 -3.70 -17.21
CA LEU A 314 -6.26 -4.02 -18.06
C LEU A 314 -6.07 -3.58 -19.52
N PHE A 315 -5.41 -2.43 -19.74
CA PHE A 315 -5.37 -1.79 -21.06
C PHE A 315 -3.97 -1.44 -21.57
N TYR A 316 -3.03 -1.05 -20.71
CA TYR A 316 -1.76 -0.44 -21.15
C TYR A 316 -0.57 -1.41 -21.11
N ARG A 317 -0.64 -2.45 -20.27
CA ARG A 317 0.42 -3.45 -20.18
C ARG A 317 0.47 -4.27 -21.48
N PRO A 318 1.66 -4.54 -22.05
CA PRO A 318 1.78 -5.45 -23.19
C PRO A 318 1.15 -6.81 -22.90
N GLY A 319 0.26 -7.26 -23.78
CA GLY A 319 -0.50 -8.51 -23.61
C GLY A 319 -1.72 -8.41 -22.69
N ALA A 320 -2.09 -7.22 -22.20
CA ALA A 320 -3.33 -7.03 -21.46
C ALA A 320 -4.56 -7.28 -22.36
N ALA A 321 -5.62 -7.84 -21.78
CA ALA A 321 -6.82 -8.22 -22.52
C ALA A 321 -7.49 -7.05 -23.26
N GLY A 322 -7.43 -5.83 -22.68
CA GLY A 322 -7.98 -4.62 -23.28
C GLY A 322 -7.02 -3.85 -24.18
N ALA A 323 -5.80 -4.34 -24.41
CA ALA A 323 -4.79 -3.60 -25.17
C ALA A 323 -5.17 -3.38 -26.64
N SER A 324 -5.83 -4.35 -27.28
CA SER A 324 -6.32 -4.23 -28.65
C SER A 324 -7.38 -3.13 -28.78
N VAL A 325 -8.34 -3.12 -27.87
CA VAL A 325 -9.42 -2.12 -27.82
C VAL A 325 -8.85 -0.72 -27.67
N LEU A 326 -7.85 -0.54 -26.80
CA LEU A 326 -7.17 0.75 -26.64
C LEU A 326 -6.43 1.18 -27.92
N ALA A 327 -5.78 0.24 -28.61
CA ALA A 327 -5.09 0.53 -29.87
C ALA A 327 -6.06 0.96 -30.97
N GLU A 328 -7.19 0.25 -31.12
CA GLU A 328 -8.27 0.60 -32.05
C GLU A 328 -8.86 1.98 -31.76
N ALA A 329 -9.16 2.26 -30.48
CA ALA A 329 -9.68 3.57 -30.06
C ALA A 329 -8.71 4.71 -30.37
N LYS A 330 -7.40 4.52 -30.17
CA LYS A 330 -6.37 5.51 -30.53
C LYS A 330 -6.29 5.75 -32.03
N ILE A 331 -6.48 4.72 -32.85
CA ILE A 331 -6.52 4.85 -34.31
C ILE A 331 -7.78 5.63 -34.73
N ALA A 332 -8.95 5.26 -34.20
CA ALA A 332 -10.22 5.92 -34.49
C ALA A 332 -10.21 7.41 -34.07
N GLY A 333 -9.67 7.72 -32.90
CA GLY A 333 -9.54 9.11 -32.41
C GLY A 333 -8.66 10.00 -33.31
N ARG A 334 -7.54 9.45 -33.82
CA ARG A 334 -6.66 10.16 -34.77
C ARG A 334 -7.31 10.42 -36.13
N HIS A 335 -8.28 9.58 -36.54
CA HIS A 335 -9.06 9.82 -37.75
C HIS A 335 -10.14 10.90 -37.55
N GLY A 336 -10.70 11.02 -36.34
CA GLY A 336 -11.64 12.09 -35.98
C GLY A 336 -10.99 13.48 -35.95
N GLU A 337 -9.75 13.59 -35.46
CA GLU A 337 -9.01 14.86 -35.42
C GLU A 337 -8.47 15.33 -36.79
N ARG A 338 -8.38 14.44 -37.79
CA ARG A 338 -7.97 14.81 -39.17
C ARG A 338 -9.15 15.27 -40.05
N LEU A 339 -10.37 15.18 -39.55
CA LEU A 339 -11.61 15.57 -40.25
C LEU A 339 -12.28 16.82 -39.64
N ALA A 340 -11.63 17.47 -38.67
CA ALA A 340 -12.02 18.75 -38.08
C ALA A 340 -11.02 19.85 -38.46
#